data_AF-A0A2V7S4F7-F1
#
_entry.id   AF-A0A2V7S4F7-F1
#
_cell.length_a   1.000
_cell.length_b   1.000
_cell.length_c   1.000
_cell.angle_alpha   90.00
_cell.angle_beta   90.00
_cell.angle_gamma   90.00
#
_symmetry.space_group_name_H-M   'P 1'
#
loop_
_entity.id
_entity.type
_entity.pdbx_description
1 polymer ?
#
loop_
_entity_poly.entity_id
_entity_poly.type
_entity_poly.pdbx_seq_one_letter_code
_entity_poly.pdbx_strand_id
1 'polypeptide(L)'
;MPIQIPADLTIVTLRDSGRELPQRFTEAYARTLLQRASELLQARADIAFRAGTCERVVEEMPAGTRSDVVDDAGYHFLSAAHRAGSGVRVLLVDRVSRPELGGESVAQTRVCLVPYGADVGSTSRFLAHEFGHLLGLDHADAARREGPGQERQAAAWMRNLMNSGALHPDAELTPDQVRQARSSDLARRFGGP
;
A
#
# COMPACT_ATOMS: atom_id res chain seq x y z
N MET A 1 16.84 16.47 -6.02
CA MET A 1 16.64 15.16 -6.65
C MET A 1 15.64 14.39 -5.82
N PRO A 2 14.65 13.73 -6.44
CA PRO A 2 13.68 12.93 -5.71
C PRO A 2 14.33 11.79 -4.94
N ILE A 3 13.85 11.53 -3.72
CA ILE A 3 14.28 10.39 -2.90
C ILE A 3 13.88 9.12 -3.65
N GLN A 4 14.83 8.20 -3.90
CA GLN A 4 14.59 6.99 -4.68
C GLN A 4 14.57 5.76 -3.78
N ILE A 5 13.41 5.12 -3.63
CA ILE A 5 13.23 3.95 -2.77
C ILE A 5 12.96 2.73 -3.66
N PRO A 6 13.75 1.64 -3.59
CA PRO A 6 13.44 0.41 -4.33
C PRO A 6 12.14 -0.23 -3.82
N ALA A 7 11.32 -0.74 -4.74
CA ALA A 7 10.09 -1.47 -4.43
C ALA A 7 10.07 -2.81 -5.17
N ASP A 8 10.21 -3.89 -4.42
CA ASP A 8 10.03 -5.24 -4.95
C ASP A 8 8.54 -5.62 -4.91
N LEU A 9 8.10 -6.39 -5.91
CA LEU A 9 6.72 -6.83 -6.07
C LEU A 9 6.65 -8.35 -5.92
N THR A 10 5.68 -8.84 -5.14
CA THR A 10 5.40 -10.26 -5.00
C THR A 10 3.93 -10.50 -5.30
N ILE A 11 3.64 -11.18 -6.41
CA ILE A 11 2.29 -11.63 -6.75
C ILE A 11 2.03 -12.95 -6.03
N VAL A 12 1.12 -12.93 -5.07
CA VAL A 12 0.83 -14.08 -4.20
C VAL A 12 -0.44 -14.78 -4.68
N THR A 13 -0.28 -15.98 -5.21
CA THR A 13 -1.40 -16.90 -5.48
C THR A 13 -1.66 -17.73 -4.23
N LEU A 14 -2.89 -17.71 -3.72
CA LEU A 14 -3.26 -18.58 -2.60
C LEU A 14 -3.50 -20.01 -3.08
N ARG A 15 -3.15 -20.99 -2.25
CA ARG A 15 -3.50 -22.40 -2.41
C ARG A 15 -4.49 -22.80 -1.33
N ASP A 16 -5.58 -23.43 -1.75
CA ASP A 16 -6.57 -24.03 -0.87
C ASP A 16 -6.82 -25.48 -1.27
N SER A 17 -6.80 -26.40 -0.30
CA SER A 17 -7.07 -27.82 -0.51
C SER A 17 -6.24 -28.45 -1.66
N GLY A 18 -4.96 -28.09 -1.74
CA GLY A 18 -4.03 -28.59 -2.77
C GLY A 18 -4.21 -27.96 -4.15
N ARG A 19 -5.06 -26.93 -4.31
CA ARG A 19 -5.31 -26.25 -5.58
C ARG A 19 -4.97 -24.77 -5.49
N GLU A 20 -4.30 -24.27 -6.51
CA GLU A 20 -4.08 -22.83 -6.68
C GLU A 20 -5.41 -22.13 -7.00
N LEU A 21 -5.68 -21.07 -6.27
CA LEU A 21 -6.84 -20.21 -6.51
C LEU A 21 -6.55 -19.29 -7.70
N PRO A 22 -7.60 -18.80 -8.39
CA PRO A 22 -7.43 -17.83 -9.47
C PRO A 22 -6.64 -16.59 -9.01
N GLN A 23 -5.73 -16.14 -9.87
CA GLN A 23 -4.88 -14.96 -9.65
C GLN A 23 -5.01 -14.01 -10.84
N ARG A 24 -5.52 -12.80 -10.59
CA ARG A 24 -5.76 -11.79 -11.64
C ARG A 24 -4.57 -10.86 -11.86
N PHE A 25 -3.67 -10.71 -10.89
CA PHE A 25 -2.46 -9.91 -11.06
C PHE A 25 -1.53 -10.52 -12.12
N THR A 26 -1.21 -9.70 -13.11
CA THR A 26 -0.11 -9.92 -14.04
C THR A 26 1.07 -9.03 -13.65
N GLU A 27 2.28 -9.40 -14.08
CA GLU A 27 3.45 -8.55 -13.86
C GLU A 27 3.29 -7.17 -14.52
N ALA A 28 2.72 -7.11 -15.73
CA ALA A 28 2.44 -5.84 -16.40
C ALA A 28 1.50 -4.94 -15.59
N TYR A 29 0.43 -5.51 -15.03
CA TYR A 29 -0.48 -4.77 -14.16
C TYR A 29 0.22 -4.31 -12.88
N ALA A 30 0.94 -5.21 -12.21
CA ALA A 30 1.73 -4.93 -11.00
C ALA A 30 2.71 -3.76 -11.18
N ARG A 31 3.48 -3.77 -12.28
CA ARG A 31 4.42 -2.69 -12.61
C ARG A 31 3.72 -1.38 -12.93
N THR A 32 2.59 -1.43 -13.61
CA THR A 32 1.78 -0.24 -13.92
C THR A 32 1.23 0.40 -12.64
N LEU A 33 0.76 -0.41 -11.68
CA LEU A 33 0.32 0.07 -10.38
C LEU A 33 1.43 0.81 -9.65
N LEU A 34 2.61 0.17 -9.54
CA LEU A 34 3.76 0.75 -8.86
C LEU A 34 4.18 2.06 -9.52
N GLN A 35 4.24 2.09 -10.85
CA GLN A 35 4.60 3.28 -11.59
C GLN A 35 3.67 4.45 -11.26
N ARG A 36 2.35 4.25 -11.35
CA ARG A 36 1.36 5.31 -11.09
C ARG A 36 1.34 5.75 -9.62
N ALA A 37 1.50 4.82 -8.69
CA ALA A 37 1.61 5.15 -7.27
C ALA A 37 2.87 5.99 -7.00
N SER A 38 4.00 5.62 -7.62
CA SER A 38 5.25 6.36 -7.54
C SER A 38 5.15 7.74 -8.18
N GLU A 39 4.51 7.87 -9.36
CA GLU A 39 4.31 9.17 -10.03
C GLU A 39 3.50 10.13 -9.16
N LEU A 40 2.47 9.62 -8.46
CA LEU A 40 1.69 10.40 -7.51
C LEU A 40 2.58 10.93 -6.39
N LEU A 41 3.31 10.06 -5.68
CA LEU A 41 4.17 10.49 -4.56
C LEU A 41 5.35 11.36 -5.03
N GLN A 42 5.85 11.15 -6.23
CA GLN A 42 6.90 12.01 -6.79
C GLN A 42 6.36 13.42 -7.03
N ALA A 43 5.15 13.55 -7.57
CA ALA A 43 4.52 14.84 -7.78
C ALA A 43 4.13 15.55 -6.48
N ARG A 44 3.75 14.80 -5.42
CA ARG A 44 3.27 15.38 -4.15
C ARG A 44 4.37 15.61 -3.11
N ALA A 45 5.39 14.75 -3.07
CA ALA A 45 6.39 14.73 -2.00
C ALA A 45 7.84 14.64 -2.50
N ASP A 46 8.07 14.57 -3.82
CA ASP A 46 9.41 14.38 -4.43
C ASP A 46 10.09 13.11 -3.88
N ILE A 47 9.29 12.03 -3.76
CA ILE A 47 9.71 10.66 -3.41
C ILE A 47 9.23 9.73 -4.51
N ALA A 48 10.10 8.90 -5.06
CA ALA A 48 9.76 7.93 -6.09
C ALA A 48 10.11 6.50 -5.64
N PHE A 49 9.22 5.56 -5.95
CA PHE A 49 9.40 4.14 -5.71
C PHE A 49 9.79 3.45 -7.02
N ARG A 50 11.05 3.02 -7.10
CA ARG A 50 11.60 2.41 -8.32
C ARG A 50 11.31 0.92 -8.33
N ALA A 51 10.79 0.43 -9.46
CA ALA A 51 10.55 -0.99 -9.65
C ALA A 51 11.82 -1.82 -9.48
N GLY A 52 11.79 -2.75 -8.54
CA GLY A 52 12.78 -3.80 -8.34
C GLY A 52 12.35 -5.11 -8.98
N THR A 53 12.48 -6.21 -8.24
CA THR A 53 12.04 -7.53 -8.69
C THR A 53 10.51 -7.59 -8.78
N CYS A 54 10.01 -8.47 -9.66
CA CYS A 54 8.61 -8.88 -9.64
C CYS A 54 8.60 -10.41 -9.64
N GLU A 55 8.15 -11.00 -8.54
CA GLU A 55 8.16 -12.45 -8.32
C GLU A 55 6.71 -12.97 -8.25
N ARG A 56 6.52 -14.23 -8.61
CA ARG A 56 5.24 -14.94 -8.47
C ARG A 56 5.45 -16.09 -7.51
N VAL A 57 4.61 -16.16 -6.48
CA VAL A 57 4.70 -17.19 -5.45
C VAL A 57 3.34 -17.84 -5.24
N VAL A 58 3.35 -19.06 -4.71
CA VAL A 58 2.15 -19.78 -4.32
C VAL A 58 2.25 -20.07 -2.84
N GLU A 59 1.29 -19.59 -2.07
CA GLU A 59 1.29 -19.68 -0.61
C GLU A 59 0.06 -20.42 -0.11
N GLU A 60 0.27 -21.25 0.90
CA GLU A 60 -0.80 -21.91 1.63
C GLU A 60 -0.89 -21.25 3.01
N MET A 61 -2.08 -20.75 3.35
CA MET A 61 -2.24 -20.06 4.64
C MET A 61 -2.06 -21.03 5.80
N PRO A 62 -1.55 -20.58 6.96
CA PRO A 62 -1.35 -21.43 8.12
C PRO A 62 -2.62 -22.13 8.59
N ALA A 63 -2.49 -23.33 9.16
CA ALA A 63 -3.61 -24.06 9.73
C ALA A 63 -4.35 -23.21 10.79
N GLY A 64 -5.68 -23.22 10.75
CA GLY A 64 -6.53 -22.44 11.66
C GLY A 64 -6.83 -21.01 11.16
N THR A 65 -6.29 -20.61 10.02
CA THR A 65 -6.71 -19.40 9.29
C THR A 65 -7.63 -19.77 8.12
N ARG A 66 -8.26 -18.77 7.49
CA ARG A 66 -8.99 -19.00 6.24
C ARG A 66 -7.99 -19.26 5.11
N SER A 67 -8.08 -20.43 4.47
CA SER A 67 -7.18 -20.82 3.38
C SER A 67 -7.45 -20.08 2.06
N ASP A 68 -8.65 -19.53 1.90
CA ASP A 68 -9.15 -19.00 0.62
C ASP A 68 -9.01 -17.48 0.45
N VAL A 69 -8.66 -16.77 1.53
CA VAL A 69 -8.52 -15.31 1.59
C VAL A 69 -7.41 -14.92 2.56
N VAL A 70 -6.81 -13.75 2.36
CA VAL A 70 -5.90 -13.15 3.35
C VAL A 70 -6.69 -12.28 4.32
N ASP A 71 -6.67 -12.65 5.60
CA ASP A 71 -7.06 -11.82 6.74
C ASP A 71 -5.80 -11.28 7.46
N ASP A 72 -5.97 -10.66 8.63
CA ASP A 72 -4.88 -10.03 9.38
C ASP A 72 -3.79 -11.05 9.77
N ALA A 73 -4.18 -12.29 10.12
CA ALA A 73 -3.24 -13.36 10.41
C ALA A 73 -2.49 -13.79 9.13
N GLY A 74 -3.20 -13.87 8.01
CA GLY A 74 -2.61 -14.09 6.70
C GLY A 74 -1.63 -12.99 6.28
N TYR A 75 -1.95 -11.71 6.54
CA TYR A 75 -1.05 -10.59 6.29
C TYR A 75 0.25 -10.71 7.10
N HIS A 76 0.13 -11.00 8.40
CA HIS A 76 1.30 -11.21 9.25
C HIS A 76 2.16 -12.40 8.78
N PHE A 77 1.53 -13.50 8.37
CA PHE A 77 2.23 -14.63 7.78
C PHE A 77 2.98 -14.24 6.50
N LEU A 78 2.29 -13.61 5.54
CA LEU A 78 2.87 -13.25 4.25
C LEU A 78 3.98 -12.20 4.38
N SER A 79 3.80 -11.20 5.25
CA SER A 79 4.83 -10.18 5.51
C SER A 79 6.08 -10.75 6.21
N ALA A 80 5.90 -11.81 7.02
CA ALA A 80 7.03 -12.51 7.64
C ALA A 80 7.78 -13.42 6.63
N ALA A 81 7.06 -14.06 5.72
CA ALA A 81 7.60 -14.92 4.66
C ALA A 81 8.29 -14.11 3.55
N HIS A 82 7.70 -12.97 3.17
CA HIS A 82 8.14 -12.12 2.07
C HIS A 82 8.61 -10.77 2.59
N ARG A 83 9.80 -10.76 3.19
CA ARG A 83 10.37 -9.56 3.83
C ARG A 83 10.85 -8.53 2.82
N ALA A 84 10.75 -7.26 3.17
CA ALA A 84 11.37 -6.19 2.41
C ALA A 84 12.91 -6.28 2.47
N GLY A 85 13.56 -6.13 1.31
CA GLY A 85 15.01 -6.05 1.19
C GLY A 85 15.55 -4.70 1.69
N SER A 86 16.35 -4.02 0.87
CA SER A 86 16.85 -2.68 1.21
C SER A 86 15.73 -1.63 1.19
N GLY A 87 14.77 -1.72 0.27
CA GLY A 87 13.65 -0.79 0.13
C GLY A 87 12.36 -1.26 0.81
N VAL A 88 11.29 -1.35 0.02
CA VAL A 88 9.96 -1.85 0.41
C VAL A 88 9.58 -3.09 -0.38
N ARG A 89 8.58 -3.83 0.10
CA ARG A 89 7.96 -4.93 -0.63
C ARG A 89 6.44 -4.77 -0.71
N VAL A 90 5.91 -4.96 -1.91
CA VAL A 90 4.47 -4.92 -2.20
C VAL A 90 3.98 -6.33 -2.45
N LEU A 91 3.08 -6.81 -1.60
CA LEU A 91 2.38 -8.08 -1.75
C LEU A 91 1.08 -7.84 -2.49
N LEU A 92 0.96 -8.42 -3.69
CA LEU A 92 -0.21 -8.28 -4.54
C LEU A 92 -1.06 -9.54 -4.40
N VAL A 93 -2.22 -9.40 -3.77
CA VAL A 93 -3.05 -10.54 -3.35
C VAL A 93 -4.43 -10.43 -3.98
N ASP A 94 -4.94 -11.49 -4.60
CA ASP A 94 -6.23 -11.42 -5.29
C ASP A 94 -7.43 -11.41 -4.34
N ARG A 95 -7.31 -12.13 -3.21
CA ARG A 95 -8.40 -12.45 -2.30
C ARG A 95 -8.03 -12.04 -0.87
N VAL A 96 -8.77 -11.09 -0.33
CA VAL A 96 -8.63 -10.60 1.05
C VAL A 96 -9.98 -10.63 1.75
N SER A 97 -9.99 -10.74 3.08
CA SER A 97 -11.24 -10.82 3.87
C SER A 97 -11.98 -9.48 3.93
N ARG A 98 -11.24 -8.36 3.85
CA ARG A 98 -11.75 -6.98 3.94
C ARG A 98 -11.28 -6.12 2.75
N PRO A 99 -11.75 -6.39 1.52
CA PRO A 99 -11.31 -5.67 0.32
C PRO A 99 -11.63 -4.17 0.35
N GLU A 100 -12.61 -3.75 1.14
CA GLU A 100 -13.01 -2.36 1.35
C GLU A 100 -11.93 -1.51 2.02
N LEU A 101 -10.95 -2.11 2.69
CA LEU A 101 -9.84 -1.39 3.33
C LEU A 101 -8.77 -0.96 2.32
N GLY A 102 -8.78 -1.51 1.10
CA GLY A 102 -7.91 -1.08 0.00
C GLY A 102 -6.43 -1.50 0.11
N GLY A 103 -5.92 -1.76 1.31
CA GLY A 103 -4.55 -2.21 1.55
C GLY A 103 -4.25 -2.41 3.04
N GLU A 104 -3.06 -2.93 3.33
CA GLU A 104 -2.53 -3.03 4.70
C GLU A 104 -1.01 -2.86 4.69
N SER A 105 -0.47 -2.09 5.63
CA SER A 105 0.97 -1.86 5.72
C SER A 105 1.45 -1.68 7.16
N VAL A 106 2.69 -2.08 7.38
CA VAL A 106 3.37 -1.93 8.68
C VAL A 106 4.74 -1.32 8.42
N ALA A 107 4.94 -0.09 8.89
CA ALA A 107 6.17 0.67 8.66
C ALA A 107 7.42 -0.10 9.09
N GLN A 108 7.35 -0.85 10.20
CA GLN A 108 8.46 -1.64 10.73
C GLN A 108 8.89 -2.78 9.80
N THR A 109 7.95 -3.43 9.11
CA THR A 109 8.27 -4.52 8.17
C THR A 109 8.67 -3.97 6.80
N ARG A 110 8.27 -2.72 6.47
CA ARG A 110 8.39 -2.10 5.14
C ARG A 110 7.68 -2.92 4.05
N VAL A 111 6.69 -3.70 4.47
CA VAL A 111 5.85 -4.52 3.61
C VAL A 111 4.46 -3.90 3.59
N CYS A 112 3.90 -3.73 2.39
CA CYS A 112 2.50 -3.45 2.20
C CYS A 112 1.83 -4.55 1.39
N LEU A 113 0.54 -4.75 1.61
CA LEU A 113 -0.32 -5.66 0.88
C LEU A 113 -1.37 -4.81 0.15
N VAL A 114 -1.57 -5.11 -1.14
CA VAL A 114 -2.59 -4.46 -1.96
C VAL A 114 -3.46 -5.53 -2.63
N PRO A 115 -4.78 -5.53 -2.37
CA PRO A 115 -5.73 -6.41 -3.02
C PRO A 115 -5.96 -6.02 -4.49
N TYR A 116 -6.40 -6.98 -5.29
CA TYR A 116 -6.84 -6.69 -6.65
C TYR A 116 -8.11 -5.82 -6.63
N GLY A 117 -8.01 -4.58 -7.11
CA GLY A 117 -9.12 -3.63 -7.14
C GLY A 117 -9.91 -3.62 -8.47
N ALA A 118 -10.89 -2.72 -8.54
CA ALA A 118 -11.78 -2.61 -9.70
C ALA A 118 -11.07 -2.03 -10.94
N ASP A 119 -10.16 -1.08 -10.74
CA ASP A 119 -9.41 -0.44 -11.82
C ASP A 119 -8.00 -0.06 -11.38
N VAL A 120 -7.09 0.04 -12.35
CA VAL A 120 -5.68 0.37 -12.11
C VAL A 120 -5.50 1.72 -11.42
N GLY A 121 -6.36 2.71 -11.68
CA GLY A 121 -6.26 4.04 -11.10
C GLY A 121 -6.55 4.05 -9.61
N SER A 122 -7.67 3.45 -9.19
CA SER A 122 -8.02 3.31 -7.77
C SER A 122 -7.01 2.46 -7.01
N THR A 123 -6.60 1.31 -7.55
CA THR A 123 -5.59 0.46 -6.91
C THR A 123 -4.23 1.14 -6.79
N SER A 124 -3.83 1.97 -7.76
CA SER A 124 -2.58 2.75 -7.66
C SER A 124 -2.66 3.80 -6.54
N ARG A 125 -3.84 4.41 -6.31
CA ARG A 125 -4.02 5.35 -5.19
C ARG A 125 -3.95 4.64 -3.85
N PHE A 126 -4.54 3.45 -3.72
CA PHE A 126 -4.38 2.64 -2.51
C PHE A 126 -2.91 2.25 -2.28
N LEU A 127 -2.18 1.85 -3.32
CA LEU A 127 -0.74 1.59 -3.16
C LEU A 127 0.04 2.86 -2.73
N ALA A 128 -0.29 4.03 -3.28
CA ALA A 128 0.33 5.29 -2.85
C ALA A 128 -0.01 5.66 -1.39
N HIS A 129 -1.23 5.34 -0.93
CA HIS A 129 -1.66 5.48 0.45
C HIS A 129 -0.86 4.56 1.39
N GLU A 130 -0.72 3.28 1.04
CA GLU A 130 0.11 2.34 1.82
C GLU A 130 1.58 2.77 1.87
N PHE A 131 2.12 3.31 0.79
CA PHE A 131 3.45 3.93 0.82
C PHE A 131 3.52 5.14 1.75
N GLY A 132 2.46 5.93 1.86
CA GLY A 132 2.33 6.97 2.88
C GLY A 132 2.51 6.43 4.29
N HIS A 133 1.84 5.33 4.63
CA HIS A 133 2.01 4.65 5.93
C HIS A 133 3.44 4.12 6.13
N LEU A 134 4.08 3.54 5.10
CA LEU A 134 5.48 3.12 5.18
C LEU A 134 6.45 4.31 5.36
N LEU A 135 6.04 5.50 4.91
CA LEU A 135 6.71 6.78 5.14
C LEU A 135 6.27 7.45 6.46
N GLY A 136 5.55 6.72 7.32
CA GLY A 136 5.18 7.16 8.67
C GLY A 136 4.05 8.18 8.71
N LEU A 137 3.19 8.26 7.68
CA LEU A 137 2.03 9.13 7.66
C LEU A 137 0.82 8.42 8.28
N ASP A 138 0.16 9.08 9.22
CA ASP A 138 -1.11 8.62 9.79
C ASP A 138 -2.31 9.04 8.93
N HIS A 139 -3.46 8.41 9.19
CA HIS A 139 -4.72 8.83 8.58
C HIS A 139 -5.04 10.30 8.91
N ALA A 140 -5.35 11.08 7.88
CA ALA A 140 -5.68 12.50 8.01
C ALA A 140 -6.98 12.74 8.79
N ASP A 141 -7.87 11.74 8.81
CA ASP A 141 -9.15 11.75 9.50
C ASP A 141 -9.15 10.95 10.81
N ALA A 142 -7.97 10.63 11.36
CA ALA A 142 -7.84 9.92 12.65
C ALA A 142 -8.52 10.67 13.82
N ALA A 143 -8.59 11.99 13.78
CA ALA A 143 -9.25 12.82 14.79
C ALA A 143 -10.73 13.11 14.50
N ARG A 144 -11.29 12.56 13.41
CA ARG A 144 -12.69 12.76 13.03
C ARG A 144 -13.61 12.26 14.14
N ARG A 145 -14.64 13.05 14.45
CA ARG A 145 -15.68 12.70 15.42
C ARG A 145 -17.01 12.59 14.70
N GLU A 146 -17.86 11.66 15.14
CA GLU A 146 -19.24 11.60 14.65
C GLU A 146 -20.02 12.80 15.19
N GLY A 147 -20.62 13.59 14.29
CA GLY A 147 -21.46 14.74 14.65
C GLY A 147 -21.40 15.91 13.66
N PRO A 148 -22.34 16.87 13.76
CA PRO A 148 -22.38 18.05 12.91
C PRO A 148 -21.21 19.02 13.19
N GLY A 149 -20.85 19.84 12.21
CA GLY A 149 -19.87 20.94 12.37
C GLY A 149 -18.45 20.65 11.85
N GLN A 150 -18.23 19.51 11.20
CA GLN A 150 -16.95 19.14 10.57
C GLN A 150 -17.02 19.13 9.03
N GLU A 151 -18.06 19.69 8.41
CA GLU A 151 -18.33 19.55 6.97
C GLU A 151 -17.18 20.12 6.11
N ARG A 152 -16.60 21.25 6.51
CA ARG A 152 -15.44 21.83 5.81
C ARG A 152 -14.18 20.99 5.97
N GLN A 153 -14.00 20.34 7.12
CA GLN A 153 -12.86 19.46 7.39
C GLN A 153 -13.03 18.13 6.62
N ALA A 154 -14.26 17.63 6.50
CA ALA A 154 -14.58 16.44 5.72
C ALA A 154 -14.18 16.59 4.25
N ALA A 155 -14.46 17.73 3.62
CA ALA A 155 -14.04 17.98 2.24
C ALA A 155 -12.51 18.01 2.07
N ALA A 156 -11.76 18.48 3.08
CA ALA A 156 -10.31 18.45 3.08
C ALA A 156 -9.77 17.03 3.28
N TRP A 157 -10.36 16.24 4.20
CA TRP A 157 -10.02 14.84 4.41
C TRP A 157 -10.26 14.01 3.16
N MET A 158 -11.41 14.15 2.49
CA MET A 158 -11.73 13.41 1.27
C MET A 158 -10.75 13.68 0.12
N ARG A 159 -10.07 14.84 0.11
CA ARG A 159 -9.02 15.17 -0.86
C ARG A 159 -7.61 14.81 -0.39
N ASN A 160 -7.44 14.31 0.84
CA ASN A 160 -6.15 13.89 1.34
C ASN A 160 -5.83 12.46 0.88
N LEU A 161 -4.57 12.22 0.49
CA LEU A 161 -4.10 10.89 0.13
C LEU A 161 -4.19 9.91 1.32
N MET A 162 -4.03 10.40 2.54
CA MET A 162 -4.12 9.62 3.77
C MET A 162 -5.54 9.59 4.37
N ASN A 163 -6.58 9.77 3.56
CA ASN A 163 -7.97 9.55 4.00
C ASN A 163 -8.23 8.05 4.18
N SER A 164 -8.84 7.63 5.29
CA SER A 164 -9.10 6.20 5.53
C SER A 164 -10.23 5.60 4.68
N GLY A 165 -10.86 6.40 3.82
CA GLY A 165 -11.97 5.99 2.96
C GLY A 165 -11.61 6.02 1.47
N ALA A 166 -12.62 6.19 0.61
CA ALA A 166 -12.41 6.28 -0.83
C ALA A 166 -11.43 7.41 -1.19
N LEU A 167 -10.42 7.08 -2.00
CA LEU A 167 -9.36 8.01 -2.39
C LEU A 167 -9.71 8.77 -3.66
N HIS A 168 -9.74 10.10 -3.54
CA HIS A 168 -10.03 11.01 -4.65
C HIS A 168 -8.96 10.90 -5.76
N PRO A 169 -9.32 11.00 -7.05
CA PRO A 169 -8.36 10.99 -8.16
C PRO A 169 -7.25 12.04 -8.01
N ASP A 170 -7.62 13.23 -7.55
CA ASP A 170 -6.71 14.34 -7.29
C ASP A 170 -6.20 14.39 -5.85
N ALA A 171 -6.14 13.26 -5.15
CA ALA A 171 -5.71 13.24 -3.74
C ALA A 171 -4.32 13.87 -3.53
N GLU A 172 -4.18 14.64 -2.47
CA GLU A 172 -3.00 15.45 -2.15
C GLU A 172 -2.42 15.11 -0.78
N LEU A 173 -1.17 15.50 -0.54
CA LEU A 173 -0.57 15.53 0.79
C LEU A 173 -0.49 16.98 1.27
N THR A 174 -0.69 17.19 2.56
CA THR A 174 -0.47 18.51 3.17
C THR A 174 1.03 18.82 3.20
N PRO A 175 1.43 20.11 3.30
CA PRO A 175 2.84 20.47 3.45
C PRO A 175 3.52 19.77 4.64
N ASP A 176 2.77 19.51 5.71
CA ASP A 176 3.28 18.84 6.91
C ASP A 176 3.52 17.35 6.66
N GLN A 177 2.56 16.68 6.02
CA GLN A 177 2.72 15.29 5.58
C GLN A 177 3.90 15.14 4.61
N VAL A 178 4.11 16.09 3.70
CA VAL A 178 5.28 16.07 2.81
C VAL A 178 6.58 16.14 3.59
N ARG A 179 6.69 17.04 4.58
CA ARG A 179 7.90 17.13 5.43
C ARG A 179 8.11 15.86 6.25
N GLN A 180 7.05 15.31 6.83
CA GLN A 180 7.09 14.07 7.59
C GLN A 180 7.52 12.88 6.73
N ALA A 181 6.91 12.70 5.55
CA ALA A 181 7.25 11.62 4.63
C ALA A 181 8.73 11.66 4.22
N ARG A 182 9.23 12.86 3.88
CA ARG A 182 10.63 13.04 3.46
C ARG A 182 11.65 12.81 4.58
N SER A 183 11.27 13.04 5.83
CA SER A 183 12.14 12.85 7.01
C SER A 183 11.92 11.51 7.72
N SER A 184 11.06 10.65 7.16
CA SER A 184 10.77 9.32 7.71
C SER A 184 12.01 8.44 7.77
N ASP A 185 12.02 7.45 8.67
CA ASP A 185 13.11 6.47 8.79
C ASP A 185 13.39 5.78 7.44
N LEU A 186 12.33 5.46 6.69
CA LEU A 186 12.46 4.88 5.37
C LEU A 186 13.15 5.85 4.40
N ALA A 187 12.69 7.10 4.31
CA ALA A 187 13.24 8.09 3.39
C ALA A 187 14.70 8.45 3.73
N ARG A 188 15.05 8.57 5.01
CA ARG A 188 16.42 8.86 5.48
C ARG A 188 17.43 7.81 5.04
N ARG A 189 17.02 6.53 4.92
CA ARG A 189 17.88 5.45 4.40
C ARG A 189 18.29 5.65 2.93
N PHE A 190 17.58 6.52 2.21
CA PHE A 190 17.80 6.82 0.79
C PHE A 190 18.14 8.29 0.54
N GLY A 191 18.69 8.98 1.55
CA GLY A 191 19.15 10.37 1.42
C GLY A 191 18.07 11.43 1.66
N GLY A 192 16.94 11.05 2.26
CA GLY A 192 16.00 12.00 2.84
C GLY A 192 16.62 12.82 3.99
N PRO A 193 16.12 14.06 4.22
CA PRO A 193 16.59 14.94 5.29
C PRO A 193 16.36 14.39 6.71
#